data_AF-A0A2I0VAC1-F1
#
_entry.id   AF-A0A2I0VAC1-F1
#
_cell.length_a   1.000
_cell.length_b   1.000
_cell.length_c   1.000
_cell.angle_alpha   90.00
_cell.angle_beta   90.00
_cell.angle_gamma   90.00
#
_symmetry.space_group_name_H-M   'P 1'
#
loop_
_entity.id
_entity.type
_entity.pdbx_description
1 polymer ?
#
loop_
_entity_poly.entity_id
_entity_poly.type
_entity_poly.pdbx_seq_one_letter_code
_entity_poly.pdbx_strand_id
1 'polypeptide(L)'
;MSKAGAGMAMFSMGLFMAQQEKIIACGPSLTIFALVLRFVAGPAAMAIGSIVMGLHGDILRVAIIQAAIPQSITSFIFAREYGLHAEVLSTAVIFGMLVALPILVAYYIILGFLN
;
A
#
# COMPACT_ATOMS: atom_id res chain seq x y z
N MET A 1 -16.18 -4.46 18.96
CA MET A 1 -16.35 -5.26 17.72
C MET A 1 -15.29 -4.97 16.66
N SER A 2 -14.94 -3.70 16.36
CA SER A 2 -13.94 -3.35 15.32
C SER A 2 -12.54 -3.97 15.49
N LYS A 3 -12.00 -4.04 16.72
CA LYS A 3 -10.65 -4.59 16.99
C LYS A 3 -10.49 -6.07 16.60
N ALA A 4 -11.52 -6.88 16.84
CA ALA A 4 -11.50 -8.30 16.44
C ALA A 4 -11.52 -8.43 14.91
N GLY A 5 -12.30 -7.61 14.22
CA GLY A 5 -12.37 -7.60 12.75
C GLY A 5 -11.04 -7.23 12.10
N ALA A 6 -10.36 -6.19 12.61
CA ALA A 6 -9.04 -5.80 12.11
C ALA A 6 -7.99 -6.91 12.31
N GLY A 7 -8.00 -7.58 13.47
CA GLY A 7 -7.12 -8.72 13.74
C GLY A 7 -7.36 -9.89 12.78
N MET A 8 -8.62 -10.26 12.54
CA MET A 8 -8.97 -11.31 11.58
C MET A 8 -8.57 -10.96 10.14
N ALA A 9 -8.72 -9.69 9.74
CA ALA A 9 -8.29 -9.22 8.42
C ALA A 9 -6.77 -9.34 8.24
N MET A 10 -6.00 -8.91 9.25
CA MET A 10 -4.53 -9.01 9.22
C MET A 10 -4.05 -10.47 9.27
N PHE A 11 -4.71 -11.33 10.04
CA PHE A 11 -4.40 -12.76 10.06
C PHE A 11 -4.71 -13.44 8.72
N SER A 12 -5.86 -13.14 8.11
CA SER A 12 -6.22 -13.61 6.77
C SER A 12 -5.21 -13.15 5.71
N MET A 13 -4.69 -11.92 5.85
CA MET A 13 -3.60 -11.42 4.99
C MET A 13 -2.32 -12.23 5.15
N GLY A 14 -1.93 -12.58 6.38
CA GLY A 14 -0.78 -13.46 6.63
C GLY A 14 -0.95 -14.87 6.02
N LEU A 15 -2.13 -15.47 6.16
CA LEU A 15 -2.45 -16.75 5.52
C LEU A 15 -2.37 -16.66 3.99
N PHE A 16 -2.88 -15.58 3.41
CA PHE A 16 -2.79 -15.34 1.97
C PHE A 16 -1.33 -15.23 1.50
N MET A 17 -0.48 -14.50 2.24
CA MET A 17 0.95 -14.39 1.95
C MET A 17 1.65 -15.75 2.04
N ALA A 18 1.30 -16.59 3.02
CA ALA A 18 1.86 -17.93 3.19
C ALA A 18 1.42 -18.92 2.09
N GLN A 19 0.22 -18.73 1.49
CA GLN A 19 -0.28 -19.59 0.42
C GLN A 19 0.27 -19.26 -0.97
N GLN A 20 1.01 -18.15 -1.14
CA GLN A 20 1.62 -17.84 -2.44
C GLN A 20 2.81 -18.77 -2.71
N GLU A 21 2.81 -19.47 -3.84
CA GLU A 21 3.90 -20.38 -4.24
C GLU A 21 5.24 -19.65 -4.45
N LYS A 22 5.22 -18.33 -4.71
CA LYS A 22 6.39 -17.52 -4.97
C LYS A 22 6.30 -16.19 -4.21
N ILE A 23 7.25 -15.97 -3.30
CA ILE A 23 7.41 -14.71 -2.54
C ILE A 23 7.88 -13.56 -3.47
N ILE A 24 8.65 -13.88 -4.51
CA ILE A 24 9.07 -12.97 -5.58
C ILE A 24 8.76 -13.65 -6.91
N ALA A 25 7.57 -13.40 -7.45
CA ALA A 25 7.15 -14.03 -8.69
C ALA A 25 7.62 -13.25 -9.94
N CYS A 26 7.74 -11.92 -9.83
CA CYS A 26 7.93 -11.03 -10.98
C CYS A 26 9.33 -10.41 -11.13
N GLY A 27 10.32 -10.91 -10.40
CA GLY A 27 11.70 -10.38 -10.43
C GLY A 27 11.87 -8.99 -9.76
N PRO A 28 13.12 -8.56 -9.51
CA PRO A 28 13.41 -7.38 -8.69
C PRO A 28 12.97 -6.06 -9.33
N SER A 29 13.11 -5.92 -10.66
CA SER A 29 12.81 -4.66 -11.36
C SER A 29 11.33 -4.29 -11.31
N LEU A 30 10.43 -5.25 -11.52
CA LEU A 30 8.98 -5.01 -11.47
C LEU A 30 8.50 -4.79 -10.04
N THR A 31 9.14 -5.43 -9.07
CA THR A 31 8.86 -5.23 -7.64
C THR A 31 9.21 -3.81 -7.21
N ILE A 32 10.38 -3.31 -7.58
CA ILE A 32 10.80 -1.92 -7.29
C ILE A 32 9.84 -0.94 -7.96
N PHE A 33 9.48 -1.19 -9.22
CA PHE A 33 8.54 -0.32 -9.94
C PHE A 33 7.17 -0.23 -9.24
N ALA A 34 6.61 -1.37 -8.82
CA ALA A 34 5.35 -1.40 -8.09
C ALA A 34 5.43 -0.69 -6.73
N LEU A 35 6.54 -0.85 -6.00
CA LEU A 35 6.78 -0.16 -4.74
C LEU A 35 6.88 1.36 -4.93
N VAL A 36 7.61 1.83 -5.95
CA VAL A 36 7.73 3.27 -6.27
C VAL A 36 6.37 3.84 -6.66
N LEU A 37 5.62 3.17 -7.52
CA LEU A 37 4.27 3.61 -7.87
C LEU A 37 3.36 3.68 -6.63
N ARG A 38 3.44 2.70 -5.73
CA ARG A 38 2.57 2.66 -4.55
C ARG A 38 2.95 3.71 -3.51
N PHE A 39 4.22 3.82 -3.15
CA PHE A 39 4.66 4.66 -2.03
C PHE A 39 5.12 6.06 -2.45
N VAL A 40 5.29 6.34 -3.73
CA VAL A 40 5.66 7.68 -4.22
C VAL A 40 4.55 8.26 -5.09
N ALA A 41 4.19 7.58 -6.19
CA ALA A 41 3.22 8.13 -7.13
C ALA A 41 1.81 8.24 -6.52
N GLY A 42 1.36 7.23 -5.75
CA GLY A 42 0.07 7.27 -5.05
C GLY A 42 -0.06 8.45 -4.08
N PRO A 43 0.86 8.60 -3.11
CA PRO A 43 0.88 9.74 -2.18
C PRO A 43 1.05 11.08 -2.88
N ALA A 44 1.88 11.18 -3.92
CA ALA A 44 2.06 12.41 -4.68
C ALA A 44 0.77 12.82 -5.40
N ALA A 45 0.10 11.89 -6.08
CA ALA A 45 -1.18 12.14 -6.73
C ALA A 45 -2.26 12.57 -5.72
N MET A 46 -2.28 11.93 -4.53
CA MET A 46 -3.19 12.32 -3.46
C MET A 46 -2.87 13.72 -2.92
N ALA A 47 -1.59 14.06 -2.73
CA ALA A 47 -1.18 15.39 -2.28
C ALA A 47 -1.62 16.47 -3.28
N ILE A 48 -1.35 16.27 -4.57
CA ILE A 48 -1.76 17.19 -5.63
C ILE A 48 -3.28 17.34 -5.65
N GLY A 49 -4.01 16.23 -5.69
CA GLY A 49 -5.48 16.25 -5.69
C GLY A 49 -6.06 16.93 -4.45
N SER A 50 -5.49 16.67 -3.28
CA SER A 50 -5.94 17.25 -2.02
C SER A 50 -5.71 18.76 -1.97
N ILE A 51 -4.57 19.25 -2.44
CA ILE A 51 -4.26 20.69 -2.53
C ILE A 51 -5.20 21.38 -3.53
N VAL A 52 -5.43 20.78 -4.70
CA VAL A 52 -6.36 21.31 -5.72
C VAL A 52 -7.78 21.42 -5.17
N MET A 53 -8.21 20.49 -4.33
CA MET A 53 -9.51 20.51 -3.66
C MET A 53 -9.56 21.40 -2.42
N GLY A 54 -8.47 22.08 -2.07
CA GLY A 54 -8.39 22.98 -0.91
C GLY A 54 -8.33 22.27 0.44
N LEU A 55 -7.90 21.01 0.49
CA LEU A 55 -7.65 20.30 1.75
C LEU A 55 -6.34 20.79 2.38
N HIS A 56 -6.40 21.14 3.67
CA HIS A 56 -5.25 21.67 4.42
C HIS A 56 -5.14 21.03 5.81
N GLY A 57 -3.97 21.18 6.44
CA GLY A 57 -3.69 20.71 7.79
C GLY A 57 -3.83 19.20 7.95
N ASP A 58 -4.46 18.76 9.04
CA ASP A 58 -4.57 17.34 9.39
C ASP A 58 -5.29 16.49 8.34
N ILE A 59 -6.26 17.07 7.62
CA ILE A 59 -7.04 16.33 6.62
C ILE A 59 -6.16 15.98 5.41
N LEU A 60 -5.31 16.91 4.96
CA LEU A 60 -4.31 16.66 3.91
C LEU A 60 -3.33 15.57 4.36
N ARG A 61 -2.84 15.65 5.60
CA ARG A 61 -1.92 14.66 6.16
C ARG A 61 -2.53 13.26 6.20
N VAL A 62 -3.76 13.13 6.70
CA VAL A 62 -4.47 11.84 6.76
C VAL A 62 -4.70 11.30 5.35
N ALA A 63 -5.08 12.13 4.37
CA ALA A 63 -5.27 11.71 2.99
C ALA A 63 -3.98 11.13 2.37
N ILE A 64 -2.85 11.82 2.53
CA ILE A 64 -1.55 11.36 2.03
C ILE A 64 -1.13 10.04 2.71
N ILE A 65 -1.27 9.96 4.04
CA ILE A 65 -0.95 8.74 4.80
C ILE A 65 -1.84 7.57 4.34
N GLN A 66 -3.14 7.79 4.15
CA GLN A 66 -4.05 6.75 3.66
C GLN A 66 -3.68 6.26 2.25
N ALA A 67 -3.23 7.16 1.38
CA ALA A 67 -2.75 6.78 0.03
C ALA A 67 -1.47 5.93 0.07
N ALA A 68 -0.64 6.10 1.10
CA ALA A 68 0.60 5.36 1.29
C ALA A 68 0.43 3.98 1.97
N ILE A 69 -0.77 3.63 2.45
CA ILE A 69 -1.02 2.32 3.08
C ILE A 69 -0.78 1.20 2.05
N PRO A 70 -0.30 0.00 2.43
CA PRO A 70 -0.16 -1.13 1.52
C PRO A 70 -1.46 -1.54 0.81
N GLN A 71 -1.34 -2.21 -0.34
CA GLN A 71 -2.49 -2.60 -1.17
C GLN A 71 -3.30 -3.74 -0.55
N SER A 72 -4.59 -3.82 -0.92
CA SER A 72 -5.47 -4.91 -0.49
C SER A 72 -5.23 -6.20 -1.27
N ILE A 73 -5.44 -7.35 -0.60
CA ILE A 73 -5.42 -8.69 -1.22
C ILE A 73 -6.46 -8.79 -2.34
N THR A 74 -7.61 -8.13 -2.19
CA THR A 74 -8.70 -8.17 -3.17
C THR A 74 -8.24 -7.73 -4.56
N SER A 75 -7.30 -6.78 -4.63
CA SER A 75 -6.72 -6.32 -5.90
C SER A 75 -5.98 -7.47 -6.61
N PHE A 76 -5.31 -8.36 -5.86
CA PHE A 76 -4.64 -9.54 -6.43
C PHE A 76 -5.67 -10.55 -6.95
N ILE A 77 -6.76 -10.75 -6.21
CA ILE A 77 -7.83 -11.66 -6.62
C ILE A 77 -8.40 -11.20 -7.97
N PHE A 78 -8.69 -9.90 -8.11
CA PHE A 78 -9.12 -9.34 -9.40
C PHE A 78 -8.06 -9.48 -10.49
N ALA A 79 -6.80 -9.17 -10.19
CA ALA A 79 -5.71 -9.32 -11.15
C ALA A 79 -5.58 -10.77 -11.65
N ARG A 80 -5.80 -11.75 -10.77
CA ARG A 80 -5.81 -13.18 -11.14
C ARG A 80 -7.02 -13.55 -11.97
N GLU A 81 -8.20 -13.09 -11.58
CA GLU A 81 -9.47 -13.36 -12.28
C GLU A 81 -9.46 -12.80 -13.71
N TYR A 82 -8.88 -11.62 -13.91
CA TYR A 82 -8.78 -10.96 -15.22
C TYR A 82 -7.48 -11.28 -15.98
N GLY A 83 -6.62 -12.18 -15.49
CA GLY A 83 -5.35 -12.52 -16.15
C GLY A 83 -4.33 -11.37 -16.23
N LEU A 84 -4.46 -10.35 -15.38
CA LEU A 84 -3.63 -9.15 -15.33
C LEU A 84 -2.43 -9.33 -14.38
N HIS A 85 -1.35 -9.96 -14.84
CA HIS A 85 -0.05 -10.04 -14.16
C HIS A 85 -0.11 -10.10 -12.61
N ALA A 86 -0.92 -11.02 -12.07
CA ALA A 86 -1.19 -11.12 -10.64
C ALA A 86 0.08 -11.32 -9.79
N GLU A 87 1.14 -11.86 -10.41
CA GLU A 87 2.47 -12.01 -9.82
C GLU A 87 3.10 -10.68 -9.38
N VAL A 88 2.92 -9.61 -10.15
CA VAL A 88 3.41 -8.26 -9.79
C VAL A 88 2.69 -7.78 -8.53
N LEU A 89 1.37 -7.95 -8.51
CA LEU A 89 0.54 -7.48 -7.41
C LEU A 89 0.77 -8.28 -6.12
N SER A 90 0.95 -9.60 -6.22
CA SER A 90 1.29 -10.45 -5.07
C SER A 90 2.61 -10.03 -4.42
N THR A 91 3.64 -9.83 -5.25
CA THR A 91 4.96 -9.38 -4.78
C THR A 91 4.87 -7.97 -4.17
N ALA A 92 4.11 -7.06 -4.80
CA ALA A 92 3.90 -5.71 -4.29
C ALA A 92 3.16 -5.68 -2.94
N VAL A 93 2.16 -6.55 -2.73
CA VAL A 93 1.46 -6.67 -1.44
C VAL A 93 2.40 -7.20 -0.37
N ILE A 94 3.14 -8.28 -0.65
CA ILE A 94 4.06 -8.89 0.31
C ILE A 94 5.14 -7.90 0.76
N PHE A 95 5.89 -7.35 -0.21
CA PHE A 95 6.94 -6.38 0.10
C PHE A 95 6.38 -5.10 0.66
N GLY A 96 5.29 -4.61 0.08
CA GLY A 96 4.60 -3.41 0.56
C GLY A 96 4.21 -3.52 2.01
N MET A 97 3.70 -4.68 2.46
CA MET A 97 3.40 -4.91 3.87
C MET A 97 4.66 -4.91 4.76
N LEU A 98 5.78 -5.47 4.30
CA LEU A 98 7.04 -5.49 5.06
C LEU A 98 7.64 -4.07 5.22
N VAL A 99 7.62 -3.26 4.15
CA VAL A 99 8.18 -1.90 4.17
C VAL A 99 7.18 -0.82 4.58
N ALA A 100 5.89 -1.15 4.69
CA ALA A 100 4.84 -0.18 5.00
C ALA A 100 5.09 0.56 6.31
N LEU A 101 5.45 -0.16 7.38
CA LEU A 101 5.62 0.43 8.70
C LEU A 101 6.72 1.50 8.72
N PRO A 102 7.97 1.22 8.30
CA PRO A 102 9.01 2.26 8.28
C PRO A 102 8.68 3.41 7.33
N ILE A 103 8.07 3.14 6.16
CA ILE A 103 7.70 4.18 5.19
C ILE A 103 6.60 5.09 5.75
N LEU A 104 5.54 4.53 6.33
CA LEU A 104 4.44 5.30 6.90
C LEU A 104 4.90 6.15 8.09
N VAL A 105 5.81 5.62 8.92
CA VAL A 105 6.42 6.40 10.02
C VAL A 105 7.25 7.55 9.46
N ALA A 106 8.06 7.31 8.42
CA ALA A 106 8.83 8.36 7.76
C ALA A 106 7.90 9.45 7.18
N TYR A 107 6.83 9.06 6.47
CA TYR A 107 5.81 10.00 5.98
C TYR A 107 5.17 10.79 7.11
N TYR A 108 4.81 10.13 8.21
CA TYR A 108 4.22 10.80 9.36
C TYR A 108 5.16 11.86 9.95
N ILE A 109 6.44 11.56 10.09
CA ILE A 109 7.45 12.49 10.59
C ILE A 109 7.63 13.66 9.62
N ILE A 110 7.84 13.39 8.32
CA ILE A 110 8.06 14.42 7.29
C ILE A 110 6.85 15.36 7.20
N LEU A 111 5.64 14.83 7.12
CA LEU A 111 4.41 15.62 7.11
C LEU A 111 4.18 16.38 8.42
N GLY A 112 4.72 15.90 9.54
CA GLY A 112 4.70 16.58 10.83
C GLY A 112 5.64 17.77 10.91
N PHE A 113 6.68 17.84 10.07
CA PHE A 113 7.60 18.97 9.99
C PHE A 113 7.17 20.03 8.96
N LEU A 114 6.31 19.67 7.99
CA LEU A 114 5.93 20.52 6.87
C LEU A 114 4.73 21.45 7.16
N ASN A 115 4.25 21.47 8.41
CA ASN A 115 3.04 22.17 8.85
C ASN A 115 3.25 22.74 10.26
#